data_AF-A0A257LRY3-F1
#
_entry.id   AF-A0A257LRY3-F1
#
_cell.length_a   1.000
_cell.length_b   1.000
_cell.length_c   1.000
_cell.angle_alpha   90.00
_cell.angle_beta   90.00
_cell.angle_gamma   90.00
#
_symmetry.space_group_name_H-M   'P 1'
#
loop_
_entity.id
_entity.type
_entity.pdbx_description
1 polymer ?
#
loop_
_entity_poly.entity_id
_entity_poly.type
_entity_poly.pdbx_seq_one_letter_code
_entity_poly.pdbx_strand_id
1 'polypeptide(L)'
;RIPALIDGELRLFESMAINLYLTKRYASALYPANASDEARTWQWSVWAISEIEPLQMQIVVQQHFTPEDKRNPKVVPGATKALQRPLRVLDAALAGRDWLVGEQFSVADLNVAGVMHLMKNIDFDYSAHTHVQRWADRCYARPALARALAKG
;
A
#
# COMPACT_ATOMS: atom_id res chain seq x y z
N ARG A 1 -17.15 1.64 7.31
CA ARG A 1 -15.75 1.49 6.82
C ARG A 1 -15.38 0.03 7.00
N ILE A 2 -14.76 -0.56 5.99
CA ILE A 2 -14.20 -1.91 6.01
C ILE A 2 -12.67 -1.78 5.96
N PRO A 3 -11.89 -2.73 6.48
CA PRO A 3 -12.28 -3.99 7.12
C PRO A 3 -12.45 -3.91 8.65
N ALA A 4 -13.03 -4.98 9.22
CA ALA A 4 -13.04 -5.26 10.65
C ALA A 4 -12.68 -6.74 10.87
N LEU A 5 -12.05 -7.05 12.01
CA LEU A 5 -11.61 -8.38 12.41
C LEU A 5 -12.20 -8.72 13.79
N ILE A 6 -12.65 -9.97 13.93
CA ILE A 6 -12.94 -10.60 15.22
C ILE A 6 -11.99 -11.79 15.36
N ASP A 7 -11.23 -11.83 16.45
CA ASP A 7 -10.34 -12.93 16.80
C ASP A 7 -10.45 -13.25 18.30
N GLY A 8 -11.26 -14.26 18.62
CA GLY A 8 -11.71 -14.52 19.99
C GLY A 8 -12.51 -13.32 20.52
N GLU A 9 -12.07 -12.76 21.64
CA GLU A 9 -12.67 -11.56 22.25
C GLU A 9 -12.19 -10.25 21.62
N LEU A 10 -11.07 -10.27 20.86
CA LEU A 10 -10.54 -9.08 20.22
C LEU A 10 -11.46 -8.65 19.08
N ARG A 11 -11.86 -7.37 19.11
CA ARG A 11 -12.58 -6.69 18.04
C ARG A 11 -11.71 -5.54 17.56
N LEU A 12 -11.29 -5.60 16.30
CA LEU A 12 -10.33 -4.65 15.73
C LEU A 12 -10.82 -4.12 14.39
N PHE A 13 -10.61 -2.84 14.15
CA PHE A 13 -10.80 -2.20 12.84
C PHE A 13 -9.49 -1.49 12.46
N GLU A 14 -9.44 -0.93 11.24
CA GLU A 14 -8.23 -0.45 10.55
C GLU A 14 -7.39 -1.59 9.93
N SER A 15 -7.29 -1.58 8.60
CA SER A 15 -6.60 -2.62 7.82
C SER A 15 -5.13 -2.76 8.21
N MET A 16 -4.42 -1.65 8.43
CA MET A 16 -3.00 -1.70 8.83
C MET A 16 -2.82 -2.31 10.21
N ALA A 17 -3.66 -1.94 11.18
CA ALA A 17 -3.63 -2.52 12.52
C ALA A 17 -3.94 -4.02 12.48
N ILE A 18 -4.95 -4.41 11.69
CA ILE A 18 -5.31 -5.82 11.45
C ILE A 18 -4.14 -6.60 10.86
N ASN A 19 -3.49 -6.08 9.82
CA ASN A 19 -2.36 -6.75 9.17
C ASN A 19 -1.16 -6.90 10.11
N LEU A 20 -0.82 -5.84 10.87
CA LEU A 20 0.24 -5.89 11.88
C LEU A 20 -0.07 -6.92 12.97
N TYR A 21 -1.31 -6.97 13.44
CA TYR A 21 -1.75 -7.96 14.44
C TYR A 21 -1.67 -9.40 13.91
N LEU A 22 -2.26 -9.66 12.73
CA LEU A 22 -2.31 -11.00 12.15
C LEU A 22 -0.92 -11.53 11.83
N THR A 23 -0.03 -10.69 11.31
CA THR A 23 1.35 -11.10 11.02
C THR A 23 2.14 -11.33 12.30
N LYS A 24 2.02 -10.47 13.31
CA LYS A 24 2.68 -10.69 14.61
C LYS A 24 2.23 -11.98 15.29
N ARG A 25 0.93 -12.29 15.23
CA ARG A 25 0.32 -13.43 15.96
C ARG A 25 0.38 -14.76 15.20
N TYR A 26 0.13 -14.75 13.89
CA TYR A 26 -0.10 -15.98 13.11
C TYR A 26 0.92 -16.21 11.99
N ALA A 27 1.68 -15.18 11.59
CA ALA A 27 2.62 -15.26 10.49
C ALA A 27 3.91 -14.51 10.82
N SER A 28 4.57 -14.90 11.91
CA SER A 28 5.75 -14.21 12.45
C SER A 28 6.89 -14.06 11.44
N ALA A 29 6.99 -14.93 10.44
CA ALA A 29 7.92 -14.80 9.32
C ALA A 29 7.71 -13.52 8.46
N LEU A 30 6.52 -12.90 8.52
CA LEU A 30 6.21 -11.63 7.86
C LEU A 30 6.36 -10.42 8.78
N TYR A 31 6.58 -10.64 10.08
CA TYR A 31 6.72 -9.59 11.08
C TYR A 31 8.21 -9.36 11.39
N PRO A 32 8.66 -8.11 11.57
CA PRO A 32 10.06 -7.82 11.90
C PRO A 32 10.48 -8.43 13.25
N ALA A 33 11.71 -8.96 13.30
CA ALA A 33 12.23 -9.69 14.45
C ALA A 33 12.86 -8.81 15.54
N ASN A 34 13.18 -7.55 15.22
CA ASN A 34 13.80 -6.60 16.15
C ASN A 34 13.05 -5.26 16.16
N ALA A 35 13.22 -4.50 17.24
CA ALA A 35 12.50 -3.25 17.48
C ALA A 35 12.77 -2.17 16.40
N SER A 36 13.99 -2.13 15.86
CA SER A 36 14.35 -1.15 14.83
C SER A 36 13.59 -1.42 13.52
N ASP A 37 13.49 -2.67 13.11
CA ASP A 37 12.72 -3.07 11.92
C ASP A 37 11.21 -2.99 12.15
N GLU A 38 10.75 -3.20 13.38
CA GLU A 38 9.35 -2.93 13.79
C GLU A 38 9.01 -1.46 13.61
N ALA A 39 9.85 -0.55 14.10
CA ALA A 39 9.67 0.89 13.93
C ALA A 39 9.65 1.29 12.45
N ARG A 40 10.56 0.76 11.62
CA ARG A 40 10.57 1.03 10.16
C ARG A 40 9.32 0.47 9.46
N THR A 41 8.86 -0.70 9.87
CA THR A 41 7.63 -1.30 9.34
C THR A 41 6.41 -0.44 9.63
N TRP A 42 6.30 0.09 10.86
CA TRP A 42 5.23 1.00 11.23
C TRP A 42 5.34 2.32 10.50
N GLN A 43 6.55 2.87 10.38
CA GLN A 43 6.81 4.07 9.59
C GLN A 43 6.24 3.94 8.18
N TRP A 44 6.56 2.88 7.45
CA TRP A 44 6.05 2.67 6.09
C TRP A 44 4.53 2.46 6.05
N SER A 45 3.98 1.74 7.02
CA SER A 45 2.54 1.48 7.11
C SER A 45 1.74 2.78 7.31
N VAL A 46 2.20 3.64 8.23
CA VAL A 46 1.59 4.95 8.49
C VAL A 46 1.83 5.90 7.32
N TRP A 47 3.04 5.92 6.78
CA TRP A 47 3.42 6.74 5.64
C TRP A 47 2.54 6.47 4.41
N ALA A 48 2.20 5.21 4.11
CA ALA A 48 1.34 4.89 2.98
C ALA A 48 -0.07 5.50 3.14
N ILE A 49 -0.64 5.45 4.34
CA ILE A 49 -1.93 6.08 4.66
C ILE A 49 -1.84 7.61 4.57
N SER A 50 -0.75 8.22 5.03
CA SER A 50 -0.65 9.67 5.10
C SER A 50 -0.24 10.32 3.78
N GLU A 51 0.61 9.67 2.99
CA GLU A 51 1.26 10.27 1.82
C GLU A 51 0.71 9.77 0.48
N ILE A 52 0.28 8.51 0.39
CA ILE A 52 -0.20 7.92 -0.86
C ILE A 52 -1.73 7.93 -0.92
N GLU A 53 -2.39 7.35 0.08
CA GLU A 53 -3.83 7.11 0.07
C GLU A 53 -4.67 8.37 -0.22
N PRO A 54 -4.42 9.56 0.37
CA PRO A 54 -5.28 10.71 0.17
C PRO A 54 -5.26 11.20 -1.28
N LEU A 55 -4.08 11.16 -1.92
CA LEU A 55 -3.90 11.59 -3.30
C LEU A 55 -4.47 10.56 -4.28
N GLN A 56 -4.23 9.28 -4.02
CA GLN A 56 -4.81 8.19 -4.79
C GLN A 56 -6.34 8.23 -4.75
N MET A 57 -6.93 8.44 -3.57
CA MET A 57 -8.38 8.49 -3.40
C MET A 57 -9.01 9.70 -4.08
N GLN A 58 -8.32 10.85 -4.15
CA GLN A 58 -8.79 11.97 -4.96
C GLN A 58 -8.95 11.59 -6.43
N ILE A 59 -8.01 10.82 -6.98
CA ILE A 59 -8.07 10.36 -8.37
C ILE A 59 -9.20 9.34 -8.54
N VAL A 60 -9.22 8.31 -7.69
CA VAL A 60 -10.21 7.22 -7.73
C VAL A 60 -11.64 7.76 -7.61
N VAL A 61 -11.89 8.70 -6.71
CA VAL A 61 -13.22 9.32 -6.54
C VAL A 61 -13.64 10.05 -7.81
N GLN A 62 -12.76 10.83 -8.43
CA GLN A 62 -13.09 11.54 -9.67
C GLN A 62 -13.35 10.59 -10.83
N GLN A 63 -12.53 9.55 -10.99
CA GLN A 63 -12.63 8.64 -12.13
C GLN A 63 -13.75 7.60 -12.00
N HIS A 64 -13.99 7.07 -10.80
CA HIS A 64 -14.91 5.93 -10.62
C HIS A 64 -16.20 6.26 -9.88
N PHE A 65 -16.23 7.32 -9.05
CA PHE A 65 -17.37 7.61 -8.18
C PHE A 65 -18.06 8.95 -8.49
N THR A 66 -17.43 9.82 -9.29
CA THR A 66 -18.00 11.11 -9.68
C THR A 66 -18.58 11.00 -11.08
N PRO A 67 -19.88 11.33 -11.29
CA PRO A 67 -20.49 11.41 -12.61
C PRO A 67 -19.67 12.32 -13.54
N GLU A 68 -19.56 11.94 -14.82
CA GLU A 68 -18.66 12.59 -15.77
C GLU A 68 -18.90 14.10 -15.89
N ASP A 69 -20.15 14.53 -15.90
CA ASP A 69 -20.60 15.93 -15.95
C ASP A 69 -20.25 16.75 -14.68
N LYS A 70 -19.91 16.07 -13.57
CA LYS A 70 -19.57 16.68 -12.28
C LYS A 70 -18.08 16.57 -11.93
N ARG A 71 -17.27 15.96 -12.80
CA ARG A 71 -15.83 15.80 -12.55
C ARG A 71 -15.14 17.16 -12.54
N ASN A 72 -14.22 17.35 -11.61
CA ASN A 72 -13.35 18.52 -11.60
C ASN A 72 -12.08 18.21 -12.41
N PRO A 73 -11.85 18.87 -13.56
CA PRO A 73 -10.74 18.54 -14.46
C PRO A 73 -9.36 18.84 -13.86
N LYS A 74 -9.29 19.58 -12.75
CA LYS A 74 -8.01 19.93 -12.09
C LYS A 74 -7.57 18.91 -11.04
N VAL A 75 -8.47 18.10 -10.50
CA VAL A 75 -8.18 17.22 -9.36
C VAL A 75 -7.24 16.08 -9.77
N VAL A 76 -7.56 15.36 -10.85
CA VAL A 76 -6.76 14.22 -11.30
C VAL A 76 -5.33 14.63 -11.67
N PRO A 77 -5.10 15.67 -12.51
CA PRO A 77 -3.74 16.13 -12.82
C PRO A 77 -2.99 16.64 -11.58
N GLY A 78 -3.68 17.35 -10.69
CA GLY A 78 -3.10 17.88 -9.45
C GLY A 78 -2.62 16.77 -8.51
N ALA A 79 -3.48 15.79 -8.24
CA ALA A 79 -3.16 14.64 -7.41
C ALA A 79 -2.06 13.76 -8.04
N THR A 80 -2.10 13.55 -9.36
CA THR A 80 -1.07 12.80 -10.10
C THR A 80 0.29 13.47 -10.00
N LYS A 81 0.35 14.80 -10.13
CA LYS A 81 1.59 15.58 -9.94
C LYS A 81 2.07 15.53 -8.48
N ALA A 82 1.15 15.61 -7.51
CA ALA A 82 1.49 15.54 -6.09
C ALA A 82 2.07 14.18 -5.70
N LEU A 83 1.55 13.08 -6.27
CA LEU A 83 2.03 11.71 -6.04
C LEU A 83 3.49 11.50 -6.45
N GLN A 84 4.03 12.32 -7.35
CA GLN A 84 5.43 12.22 -7.74
C GLN A 84 6.39 12.39 -6.55
N ARG A 85 6.03 13.22 -5.56
CA ARG A 85 6.87 13.43 -4.39
C ARG A 85 6.99 12.18 -3.50
N PRO A 86 5.90 11.58 -2.99
CA PRO A 86 6.01 10.38 -2.18
C PRO A 86 6.53 9.18 -2.98
N LEU A 87 6.22 9.07 -4.27
CA LEU A 87 6.80 8.02 -5.12
C LEU A 87 8.32 8.12 -5.23
N ARG A 88 8.91 9.33 -5.33
CA ARG A 88 10.37 9.48 -5.26
C ARG A 88 10.97 9.00 -3.93
N VAL A 89 10.27 9.21 -2.82
CA VAL A 89 10.72 8.74 -1.50
C VAL A 89 10.74 7.22 -1.46
N LEU A 90 9.66 6.59 -1.95
CA LEU A 90 9.56 5.14 -2.03
C LEU A 90 10.59 4.55 -2.99
N ASP A 91 10.78 5.16 -4.16
CA ASP A 91 11.76 4.72 -5.16
C ASP A 91 13.19 4.76 -4.63
N ALA A 92 13.56 5.86 -3.97
CA ALA A 92 14.87 6.00 -3.33
C ALA A 92 15.08 4.97 -2.21
N ALA A 93 14.04 4.65 -1.44
CA ALA A 93 14.13 3.63 -0.39
C ALA A 93 14.28 2.19 -0.94
N LEU A 94 13.84 1.96 -2.17
CA LEU A 94 13.93 0.69 -2.89
C LEU A 94 15.14 0.62 -3.84
N ALA A 95 15.94 1.68 -3.91
CA ALA A 95 17.20 1.66 -4.64
C ALA A 95 18.15 0.62 -4.01
N GLY A 96 18.52 -0.39 -4.80
CA GLY A 96 19.36 -1.50 -4.33
C GLY A 96 18.69 -2.46 -3.35
N ARG A 97 17.36 -2.39 -3.16
CA ARG A 97 16.62 -3.25 -2.21
C ARG A 97 15.41 -3.90 -2.89
N ASP A 98 15.17 -5.16 -2.52
CA ASP A 98 14.01 -5.90 -3.01
C ASP A 98 12.74 -5.61 -2.21
N TRP A 99 12.87 -5.24 -0.94
CA TRP A 99 11.77 -5.05 0.02
C TRP A 99 12.04 -3.85 0.94
N LEU A 100 10.99 -3.29 1.53
CA LEU A 100 11.06 -2.05 2.31
C LEU A 100 11.85 -2.20 3.62
N VAL A 101 11.75 -3.35 4.27
CA VAL A 101 12.40 -3.64 5.55
C VAL A 101 13.04 -5.02 5.50
N GLY A 102 14.29 -5.13 5.93
CA GLY A 102 15.06 -6.38 5.85
C GLY A 102 15.33 -6.86 4.41
N GLU A 103 15.51 -8.17 4.28
CA GLU A 103 15.85 -8.87 3.03
C GLU A 103 14.71 -9.71 2.46
N GLN A 104 13.58 -9.79 3.17
CA GLN A 104 12.43 -10.62 2.80
C GLN A 104 11.15 -9.78 2.77
N PHE A 105 10.16 -10.23 1.99
CA PHE A 105 8.85 -9.61 1.95
C PHE A 105 8.21 -9.64 3.35
N SER A 106 7.75 -8.49 3.81
CA SER A 106 7.22 -8.30 5.15
C SER A 106 5.84 -7.64 5.13
N VAL A 107 5.24 -7.46 6.32
CA VAL A 107 4.02 -6.69 6.48
C VAL A 107 4.17 -5.22 6.07
N ALA A 108 5.39 -4.66 6.08
CA ALA A 108 5.64 -3.33 5.53
C ALA A 108 5.28 -3.28 4.04
N ASP A 109 5.79 -4.24 3.27
CA ASP A 109 5.53 -4.36 1.83
C ASP A 109 4.04 -4.63 1.55
N LEU A 110 3.44 -5.55 2.32
CA LEU A 110 2.01 -5.86 2.22
C LEU A 110 1.15 -4.62 2.39
N ASN A 111 1.45 -3.80 3.41
CA ASN A 111 0.68 -2.61 3.74
C ASN A 111 0.81 -1.54 2.66
N VAL A 112 2.04 -1.19 2.26
CA VAL A 112 2.26 -0.17 1.23
C VAL A 112 1.68 -0.61 -0.12
N ALA A 113 1.94 -1.86 -0.54
CA ALA A 113 1.40 -2.40 -1.79
C ALA A 113 -0.13 -2.52 -1.74
N GLY A 114 -0.70 -2.81 -0.58
CA GLY A 114 -2.15 -2.85 -0.36
C GLY A 114 -2.81 -1.50 -0.62
N VAL A 115 -2.24 -0.39 -0.09
CA VAL A 115 -2.71 0.97 -0.40
C VAL A 115 -2.54 1.24 -1.90
N MET A 116 -1.36 1.00 -2.44
CA MET A 116 -1.04 1.29 -3.84
C MET A 116 -1.84 0.43 -4.83
N HIS A 117 -2.52 -0.63 -4.40
CA HIS A 117 -3.24 -1.54 -5.29
C HIS A 117 -4.27 -0.81 -6.17
N LEU A 118 -4.98 0.20 -5.64
CA LEU A 118 -5.96 0.97 -6.42
C LEU A 118 -5.31 1.82 -7.53
N MET A 119 -3.98 2.03 -7.50
CA MET A 119 -3.29 2.71 -8.60
C MET A 119 -3.31 1.89 -9.90
N LYS A 120 -3.51 0.56 -9.80
CA LYS A 120 -3.74 -0.29 -10.98
C LYS A 120 -5.04 0.03 -11.70
N ASN A 121 -6.09 0.39 -10.95
CA ASN A 121 -7.41 0.66 -11.54
C ASN A 121 -7.44 1.95 -12.37
N ILE A 122 -6.40 2.79 -12.22
CA ILE A 122 -6.28 4.10 -12.87
C ILE A 122 -5.10 4.14 -13.85
N ASP A 123 -4.52 2.98 -14.18
CA ASP A 123 -3.36 2.82 -15.08
C ASP A 123 -2.23 3.81 -14.79
N PHE A 124 -1.90 4.01 -13.51
CA PHE A 124 -0.91 4.98 -13.10
C PHE A 124 0.47 4.66 -13.70
N ASP A 125 1.10 5.64 -14.35
CA ASP A 125 2.42 5.48 -14.94
C ASP A 125 3.54 5.59 -13.89
N TYR A 126 4.23 4.47 -13.67
CA TYR A 126 5.40 4.36 -12.80
C TYR A 126 6.74 4.49 -13.54
N SER A 127 6.76 4.83 -14.83
CA SER A 127 7.99 4.88 -15.65
C SER A 127 9.12 5.70 -15.03
N ALA A 128 8.79 6.78 -14.30
CA ALA A 128 9.75 7.63 -13.60
C ALA A 128 10.27 7.04 -12.27
N HIS A 129 9.69 5.94 -11.78
CA HIS A 129 9.94 5.29 -10.48
C HIS A 129 10.16 3.79 -10.68
N THR A 130 11.21 3.44 -11.41
CA THR A 130 11.48 2.06 -11.84
C THR A 130 11.69 1.08 -10.69
N HIS A 131 12.23 1.52 -9.55
CA HIS A 131 12.39 0.65 -8.38
C HIS A 131 11.04 0.37 -7.72
N VAL A 132 10.15 1.36 -7.68
CA VAL A 132 8.77 1.18 -7.23
C VAL A 132 8.04 0.20 -8.14
N GLN A 133 8.15 0.37 -9.46
CA GLN A 133 7.50 -0.54 -10.40
C GLN A 133 7.97 -1.99 -10.21
N ARG A 134 9.30 -2.21 -10.16
CA ARG A 134 9.89 -3.54 -9.88
C ARG A 134 9.37 -4.14 -8.57
N TRP A 135 9.39 -3.36 -7.49
CA TRP A 135 8.93 -3.80 -6.18
C TRP A 135 7.43 -4.13 -6.17
N ALA A 136 6.61 -3.27 -6.79
CA ALA A 136 5.17 -3.46 -6.89
C ALA A 136 4.84 -4.74 -7.67
N ASP A 137 5.49 -4.96 -8.82
CA ASP A 137 5.33 -6.18 -9.61
C ASP A 137 5.64 -7.44 -8.80
N ARG A 138 6.74 -7.42 -8.02
CA ARG A 138 7.09 -8.52 -7.11
C ARG A 138 6.06 -8.72 -6.00
N CYS A 139 5.52 -7.65 -5.43
CA CYS A 139 4.45 -7.72 -4.42
C CYS A 139 3.18 -8.36 -5.00
N TYR A 140 2.79 -7.94 -6.21
CA TYR A 140 1.55 -8.39 -6.84
C TYR A 140 1.65 -9.76 -7.51
N ALA A 141 2.86 -10.24 -7.82
CA ALA A 141 3.10 -11.61 -8.30
C ALA A 141 2.95 -12.69 -7.21
N ARG A 142 2.80 -12.30 -5.93
CA ARG A 142 2.70 -13.26 -4.83
C ARG A 142 1.41 -14.09 -4.92
N PRO A 143 1.47 -15.44 -4.87
CA PRO A 143 0.28 -16.29 -4.99
C PRO A 143 -0.82 -16.02 -3.96
N ALA A 144 -0.46 -15.49 -2.78
CA ALA A 144 -1.42 -15.12 -1.75
C ALA A 144 -2.39 -14.02 -2.21
N LEU A 145 -1.94 -13.06 -3.03
CA LEU A 145 -2.81 -12.03 -3.57
C LEU A 145 -3.83 -12.64 -4.54
N ALA A 146 -3.39 -13.50 -5.45
CA ALA A 146 -4.29 -14.19 -6.37
C ALA A 146 -5.37 -15.00 -5.63
N ARG A 147 -5.00 -15.71 -4.56
CA ARG A 147 -5.96 -16.43 -3.71
C ARG A 147 -6.92 -15.51 -2.97
N ALA A 148 -6.48 -14.33 -2.54
CA ALA A 148 -7.34 -13.36 -1.86
C ALA A 148 -8.37 -12.77 -2.84
N LEU A 149 -7.93 -12.39 -4.04
CA LEU A 149 -8.80 -11.87 -5.10
C LEU A 149 -9.82 -12.91 -5.59
N ALA A 150 -9.47 -14.19 -5.63
CA ALA A 150 -10.40 -15.26 -6.02
C ALA A 150 -11.55 -15.50 -5.01
N LYS A 151 -11.45 -14.92 -3.80
CA LYS A 151 -12.48 -15.02 -2.75
C LYS A 151 -13.34 -13.77 -2.62
N GLY A 152 -12.99 -12.68 -3.31
CA GLY A 152 -13.75 -11.43 -3.34
C GLY A 152 -14.56 -11.33 -4.62
#